data_AF-A0A934U503-F1
#
_entry.id   AF-A0A934U503-F1
#
_cell.length_a   1.000
_cell.length_b   1.000
_cell.length_c   1.000
_cell.angle_alpha   90.00
_cell.angle_beta   90.00
_cell.angle_gamma   90.00
#
_symmetry.space_group_name_H-M   'P 1'
#
loop_
_entity.id
_entity.type
_entity.pdbx_description
1 polymer ?
#
loop_
_entity_poly.entity_id
_entity_poly.type
_entity_poly.pdbx_seq_one_letter_code
_entity_poly.pdbx_strand_id
1 'polypeptide(L)'
;MTLSRPARYLPFVAALCVAVTVGWAPSAAADVVDVTVVPGLSSGPTTSYGVGCTYLVVARTSAPVEAGVSFVDYNLASTFFPADVIWNTVNPYYVSPVMLGHAFSLWTPTAPGEHTLMAYQTSAGGPTATVTVNPGVPIGPGCIVAP
;
A
#
# COMPACT_ATOMS: atom_id res chain seq x y z
N MET A 1 34.95 -62.91 9.85
CA MET A 1 34.52 -61.52 10.04
C MET A 1 33.36 -61.23 9.11
N THR A 2 32.16 -61.15 9.67
CA THR A 2 30.88 -60.90 9.00
C THR A 2 30.74 -59.42 8.66
N LEU A 3 30.58 -59.07 7.38
CA LEU A 3 30.21 -57.72 6.95
C LEU A 3 28.78 -57.40 7.44
N SER A 4 28.68 -56.48 8.38
CA SER A 4 27.42 -55.85 8.79
C SER A 4 26.88 -54.99 7.64
N ARG A 5 25.57 -55.12 7.38
CA ARG A 5 24.80 -54.30 6.43
C ARG A 5 24.21 -53.09 7.16
N PRO A 6 24.67 -51.84 6.93
CA PRO A 6 23.91 -50.67 7.32
C PRO A 6 23.62 -49.82 6.08
N ALA A 7 22.86 -50.37 5.11
CA ALA A 7 22.57 -49.66 3.85
C ALA A 7 21.08 -49.67 3.50
N ARG A 8 20.19 -49.73 4.49
CA ARG A 8 18.74 -49.75 4.26
C ARG A 8 17.92 -48.65 4.94
N TYR A 9 18.52 -47.81 5.77
CA TYR A 9 17.78 -46.77 6.51
C TYR A 9 18.04 -45.34 6.03
N LEU A 10 18.97 -45.13 5.09
CA LEU A 10 19.23 -43.78 4.55
C LEU A 10 18.06 -43.12 3.80
N PRO A 11 17.18 -43.81 3.04
CA PRO A 11 16.17 -43.10 2.26
C PRO A 11 15.02 -42.56 3.12
N PHE A 12 14.81 -43.11 4.32
CA PHE A 12 13.69 -42.72 5.18
C PHE A 12 13.94 -41.43 5.97
N VAL A 13 15.19 -41.15 6.33
CA VAL A 13 15.55 -39.94 7.11
C VAL A 13 15.57 -38.69 6.21
N ALA A 14 15.97 -38.82 4.95
CA ALA A 14 15.97 -37.69 4.00
C ALA A 14 14.55 -37.24 3.61
N ALA A 15 13.59 -38.15 3.55
CA ALA A 15 12.20 -37.84 3.18
C ALA A 15 11.46 -37.04 4.28
N LEU A 16 11.79 -37.24 5.55
CA LEU A 16 11.13 -36.53 6.66
C LEU A 16 11.58 -35.05 6.77
N CYS A 17 12.82 -34.73 6.40
CA CYS A 17 13.34 -33.36 6.47
C CYS A 17 12.78 -32.43 5.39
N VAL A 18 12.29 -32.96 4.26
CA VAL A 18 11.72 -32.15 3.16
C VAL A 18 10.26 -31.76 3.45
N ALA A 19 9.54 -32.53 4.27
CA ALA A 19 8.13 -32.26 4.56
C ALA A 19 7.92 -31.07 5.52
N VAL A 20 8.92 -30.72 6.34
CA VAL A 20 8.79 -29.66 7.37
C VAL A 20 9.02 -28.26 6.80
N THR A 21 9.64 -28.13 5.63
CA THR A 21 9.96 -26.80 5.05
C THR A 21 8.86 -26.23 4.15
N VAL A 22 7.86 -27.01 3.75
CA VAL A 22 6.78 -26.54 2.83
C VAL A 22 5.63 -25.85 3.58
N GLY A 23 5.54 -25.99 4.91
CA GLY A 23 4.46 -25.41 5.71
C GLY A 23 4.61 -23.94 6.10
N TRP A 24 5.74 -23.31 5.76
CA TRP A 24 6.09 -21.94 6.18
C TRP A 24 6.39 -21.02 4.98
N ALA A 25 5.73 -21.24 3.85
CA ALA A 25 5.66 -20.19 2.85
C ALA A 25 4.76 -19.08 3.42
N PRO A 26 5.27 -17.87 3.71
CA PRO A 26 4.39 -16.74 4.02
C PRO A 26 3.39 -16.62 2.87
N SER A 27 2.09 -16.50 3.19
CA SER A 27 1.06 -16.32 2.17
C SER A 27 1.38 -15.05 1.39
N ALA A 28 1.94 -15.20 0.19
CA ALA A 28 2.33 -14.11 -0.70
C ALA A 28 1.12 -13.45 -1.39
N ALA A 29 -0.08 -13.56 -0.83
CA ALA A 29 -1.31 -13.01 -1.36
C ALA A 29 -2.01 -12.26 -0.24
N ALA A 30 -1.47 -11.08 -0.03
CA ALA A 30 -2.07 -9.98 0.68
C ALA A 30 -2.39 -9.01 -0.45
N ASP A 31 -3.65 -8.98 -0.89
CA ASP A 31 -4.10 -8.14 -1.99
C ASP A 31 -4.79 -6.90 -1.41
N VAL A 32 -4.39 -5.73 -1.89
CA VAL A 32 -5.16 -4.51 -1.70
C VAL A 32 -6.46 -4.67 -2.47
N VAL A 33 -7.59 -4.64 -1.76
CA VAL A 33 -8.91 -4.89 -2.36
C VAL A 33 -9.64 -3.61 -2.74
N ASP A 34 -9.23 -2.48 -2.17
CA ASP A 34 -9.88 -1.18 -2.38
C ASP A 34 -8.96 -0.02 -2.02
N VAL A 35 -9.16 1.12 -2.67
CA VAL A 35 -8.52 2.39 -2.32
C VAL A 35 -9.55 3.50 -2.36
N THR A 36 -9.58 4.31 -1.31
CA THR A 36 -10.54 5.41 -1.16
C THR A 36 -9.82 6.68 -0.75
N VAL A 37 -10.20 7.79 -1.38
CA VAL A 37 -9.70 9.14 -1.07
C VAL A 37 -10.78 9.88 -0.30
N VAL A 38 -10.53 10.19 0.97
CA VAL A 38 -11.51 10.82 1.85
C VAL A 38 -11.42 12.35 1.72
N PRO A 39 -12.49 13.03 1.26
CA PRO A 39 -12.45 14.48 1.04
C PRO A 39 -12.45 15.31 2.34
N GLY A 40 -12.86 14.70 3.47
CA GLY A 40 -12.92 15.35 4.77
C GLY A 40 -13.92 16.50 4.78
N LEU A 41 -13.47 17.68 5.22
CA LEU A 41 -14.28 18.92 5.27
C LEU A 41 -14.16 19.76 3.99
N SER A 42 -13.54 19.22 2.94
CA SER A 42 -13.35 19.94 1.69
C SER A 42 -14.63 20.02 0.88
N SER A 43 -14.89 21.17 0.29
CA SER A 43 -16.10 21.42 -0.49
C SER A 43 -15.81 22.26 -1.71
N GLY A 44 -16.47 21.90 -2.82
CA GLY A 44 -16.46 22.63 -4.07
C GLY A 44 -17.68 22.27 -4.89
N PRO A 45 -18.03 23.10 -5.88
CA PRO A 45 -19.24 22.91 -6.68
C PRO A 45 -19.13 21.73 -7.68
N THR A 46 -17.92 21.34 -8.06
CA THR A 46 -17.64 20.32 -9.09
C THR A 46 -16.84 19.15 -8.53
N THR A 47 -15.94 19.40 -7.58
CA THR A 47 -15.15 18.39 -6.87
C THR A 47 -14.87 18.86 -5.44
N SER A 48 -14.64 17.90 -4.54
CA SER A 48 -14.17 18.14 -3.18
C SER A 48 -12.65 18.18 -3.06
N TYR A 49 -11.89 18.02 -4.15
CA TYR A 49 -10.44 17.92 -4.13
C TYR A 49 -9.78 19.16 -4.74
N GLY A 50 -8.89 19.78 -3.98
CA GLY A 50 -8.24 21.04 -4.28
C GLY A 50 -6.72 20.94 -4.18
N VAL A 51 -6.02 21.66 -5.05
CA VAL A 51 -4.55 21.78 -5.02
C VAL A 51 -4.08 22.35 -3.69
N GLY A 52 -3.01 21.78 -3.14
CA GLY A 52 -2.37 22.22 -1.89
C GLY A 52 -3.13 21.80 -0.62
N CYS A 53 -4.27 21.13 -0.75
CA CYS A 53 -5.04 20.59 0.36
C CYS A 53 -4.67 19.13 0.61
N THR A 54 -4.68 18.70 1.87
CA THR A 54 -4.27 17.34 2.26
C THR A 54 -5.47 16.46 2.52
N TYR A 55 -5.46 15.27 1.91
CA TYR A 55 -6.53 14.29 1.96
C TYR A 55 -6.02 12.97 2.54
N LEU A 56 -6.91 12.23 3.20
CA LEU A 56 -6.60 10.89 3.67
C LEU A 56 -6.87 9.88 2.56
N VAL A 57 -5.86 9.11 2.19
CA VAL A 57 -5.99 7.95 1.30
C VAL A 57 -5.96 6.70 2.16
N VAL A 58 -6.96 5.84 1.98
CA VAL A 58 -7.10 4.59 2.73
C VAL A 58 -7.10 3.44 1.74
N ALA A 59 -6.19 2.50 1.93
CA ALA A 59 -6.21 1.21 1.27
C ALA A 59 -6.79 0.17 2.21
N ARG A 60 -7.72 -0.65 1.72
CA ARG A 60 -8.21 -1.83 2.43
C ARG A 60 -7.52 -3.06 1.88
N THR A 61 -7.11 -3.95 2.78
CA THR A 61 -6.44 -5.21 2.44
C THR A 61 -7.34 -6.41 2.72
N SER A 62 -7.02 -7.54 2.10
CA SER A 62 -7.80 -8.77 2.24
C SER A 62 -7.76 -9.40 3.64
N ALA A 63 -6.68 -9.17 4.38
CA ALA A 63 -6.44 -9.71 5.72
C ALA A 63 -6.03 -8.59 6.70
N PRO A 64 -6.24 -8.79 8.01
CA PRO A 64 -6.05 -7.76 9.02
C PRO A 64 -4.60 -7.38 9.29
N VAL A 65 -3.66 -8.29 9.02
CA VAL A 65 -2.21 -8.09 9.17
C VAL A 65 -1.56 -8.63 7.90
N GLU A 66 -0.89 -7.75 7.17
CA GLU A 66 -0.30 -8.04 5.86
C GLU A 66 1.00 -7.27 5.66
N ALA A 67 1.66 -7.50 4.52
CA ALA A 67 2.75 -6.65 4.05
C ALA A 67 2.30 -5.19 3.91
N GLY A 68 3.21 -4.24 4.11
CA GLY A 68 2.89 -2.82 3.98
C GLY A 68 2.45 -2.44 2.56
N VAL A 69 1.66 -1.38 2.46
CA VAL A 69 1.08 -0.88 1.21
C VAL A 69 1.82 0.39 0.77
N SER A 70 2.16 0.44 -0.50
CA SER A 70 2.62 1.66 -1.17
C SER A 70 1.46 2.39 -1.82
N PHE A 71 1.53 3.71 -1.82
CA PHE A 71 0.60 4.59 -2.52
C PHE A 71 1.35 5.33 -3.62
N VAL A 72 0.71 5.50 -4.77
CA VAL A 72 1.24 6.32 -5.85
C VAL A 72 0.11 7.08 -6.52
N ASP A 73 0.42 8.27 -7.00
CA ASP A 73 -0.45 9.06 -7.85
C ASP A 73 0.17 9.09 -9.25
N TYR A 74 -0.54 8.56 -10.24
CA TYR A 74 -0.04 8.48 -11.61
C TYR A 74 0.13 9.83 -12.30
N ASN A 75 -0.49 10.90 -11.78
CA ASN A 75 -0.26 12.24 -12.29
C ASN A 75 1.15 12.75 -11.92
N LEU A 76 1.77 12.18 -10.87
CA LEU A 76 3.08 12.58 -10.33
C LEU A 76 3.15 14.05 -9.84
N ALA A 77 2.02 14.73 -9.77
CA ALA A 77 1.90 16.08 -9.22
C ALA A 77 1.24 16.04 -7.84
N SER A 78 1.85 15.31 -6.91
CA SER A 78 1.43 15.27 -5.52
C SER A 78 2.56 14.88 -4.58
N THR A 79 2.30 15.01 -3.29
CA THR A 79 3.17 14.50 -2.22
C THR A 79 2.38 13.58 -1.29
N PHE A 80 3.09 12.61 -0.71
CA PHE A 80 2.56 11.66 0.26
C PHE A 80 3.29 11.77 1.60
N PHE A 81 2.56 12.12 2.66
CA PHE A 81 3.08 12.11 4.03
C PHE A 81 2.55 10.88 4.81
N PRO A 82 3.40 10.19 5.60
CA PRO A 82 4.83 10.46 5.83
C PRO A 82 5.76 9.78 4.81
N ALA A 83 5.22 9.10 3.81
CA ALA A 83 5.98 8.24 2.91
C ALA A 83 7.16 8.95 2.24
N ASP A 84 6.95 10.11 1.62
CA ASP A 84 8.00 10.86 0.92
C ASP A 84 9.08 11.35 1.88
N VAL A 85 8.69 11.78 3.08
CA VAL A 85 9.65 12.26 4.09
C VAL A 85 10.54 11.11 4.54
N ILE A 86 9.95 9.96 4.88
CA ILE A 86 10.71 8.79 5.36
C ILE A 86 11.56 8.22 4.25
N TRP A 87 11.03 8.11 3.03
CA TRP A 87 11.77 7.66 1.86
C TRP A 87 13.05 8.48 1.63
N ASN A 88 12.93 9.80 1.71
CA ASN A 88 14.03 10.72 1.42
C ASN A 88 15.03 10.88 2.58
N THR A 89 14.65 10.57 3.83
CA THR A 89 15.49 10.90 5.00
C THR A 89 15.90 9.72 5.87
N VAL A 90 15.15 8.61 5.87
CA VAL A 90 15.35 7.51 6.83
C VAL A 90 15.46 6.15 6.14
N ASN A 91 14.49 5.80 5.30
CA ASN A 91 14.38 4.48 4.71
C ASN A 91 13.81 4.56 3.28
N PRO A 92 14.64 4.35 2.23
CA PRO A 92 14.23 4.40 0.83
C PRO A 92 13.42 3.17 0.38
N TYR A 93 12.82 2.44 1.31
CA TYR A 93 11.89 1.34 1.06
C TYR A 93 10.70 1.39 2.02
N TYR A 94 10.35 2.60 2.47
CA TYR A 94 9.19 2.77 3.34
C TYR A 94 7.90 2.37 2.62
N VAL A 95 7.10 1.58 3.32
CA VAL A 95 5.74 1.21 2.95
C VAL A 95 4.84 1.51 4.14
N SER A 96 3.60 1.89 3.87
CA SER A 96 2.64 2.19 4.93
C SER A 96 2.24 0.89 5.63
N PRO A 97 2.36 0.77 6.95
CA PRO A 97 2.00 -0.46 7.65
C PRO A 97 0.50 -0.73 7.54
N VAL A 98 0.15 -2.01 7.43
CA VAL A 98 -1.25 -2.46 7.50
C VAL A 98 -1.63 -2.67 8.96
N MET A 99 -2.65 -1.95 9.41
CA MET A 99 -3.23 -2.04 10.74
C MET A 99 -4.70 -2.41 10.61
N LEU A 100 -5.09 -3.57 11.14
CA LEU A 100 -6.48 -4.05 11.11
C LEU A 100 -7.10 -4.02 9.71
N GLY A 101 -6.31 -4.44 8.72
CA GLY A 101 -6.75 -4.56 7.32
C GLY A 101 -6.78 -3.23 6.55
N HIS A 102 -6.15 -2.20 7.10
CA HIS A 102 -6.11 -0.87 6.48
C HIS A 102 -4.69 -0.31 6.51
N ALA A 103 -4.28 0.29 5.40
CA ALA A 103 -3.12 1.17 5.33
C ALA A 103 -3.58 2.57 4.95
N PHE A 104 -2.84 3.58 5.36
CA PHE A 104 -3.20 4.97 5.14
C PHE A 104 -2.00 5.82 4.77
N SER A 105 -2.24 6.86 3.98
CA SER A 105 -1.30 7.93 3.70
C SER A 105 -2.05 9.25 3.59
N LEU A 106 -1.35 10.35 3.87
CA LEU A 106 -1.84 11.69 3.56
C LEU A 106 -1.35 12.07 2.16
N TRP A 107 -2.26 12.49 1.29
CA TRP A 107 -1.99 12.86 -0.09
C TRP A 107 -2.30 14.35 -0.29
N THR A 108 -1.37 15.08 -0.89
CA THR A 108 -1.52 16.51 -1.20
C THR A 108 -1.22 16.74 -2.67
N PRO A 109 -2.23 16.95 -3.55
CA PRO A 109 -1.99 17.29 -4.95
C PRO A 109 -1.34 18.68 -5.07
N THR A 110 -0.38 18.80 -5.98
CA THR A 110 0.39 20.03 -6.24
C THR A 110 0.03 20.70 -7.56
N ALA A 111 -0.77 20.05 -8.41
CA ALA A 111 -1.31 20.61 -9.64
C ALA A 111 -2.79 20.24 -9.83
N PRO A 112 -3.57 21.04 -10.59
CA PRO A 112 -4.93 20.68 -10.95
C PRO A 112 -4.94 19.65 -12.08
N GLY A 113 -6.03 18.90 -12.21
CA GLY A 113 -6.22 17.89 -13.25
C GLY A 113 -6.79 16.59 -12.70
N GLU A 114 -6.76 15.54 -13.52
CA GLU A 114 -7.14 14.20 -13.09
C GLU A 114 -5.98 13.52 -12.36
N HIS A 115 -6.26 13.00 -11.17
CA HIS A 115 -5.32 12.22 -10.36
C HIS A 115 -5.87 10.81 -10.21
N THR A 116 -5.06 9.81 -10.55
CA THR A 116 -5.39 8.40 -10.36
C THR A 116 -4.45 7.83 -9.32
N LEU A 117 -5.00 7.55 -8.13
CA LEU A 117 -4.29 7.03 -6.98
C LEU A 117 -4.36 5.50 -6.99
N MET A 118 -3.21 4.84 -6.93
CA MET A 118 -3.11 3.38 -6.76
C MET A 118 -2.55 3.04 -5.39
N ALA A 119 -3.11 2.01 -4.77
CA ALA A 119 -2.53 1.35 -3.61
C ALA A 119 -2.10 -0.07 -3.98
N TYR A 120 -0.88 -0.48 -3.63
CA TYR A 120 -0.32 -1.76 -4.06
C TYR A 120 0.67 -2.34 -3.04
N GLN A 121 0.77 -3.67 -3.01
CA GLN A 121 1.74 -4.41 -2.17
C GLN A 121 2.81 -5.12 -3.00
N THR A 122 2.54 -5.37 -4.29
CA THR A 122 3.45 -6.08 -5.19
C THR A 122 3.58 -5.37 -6.52
N SER A 123 4.50 -5.82 -7.38
CA SER A 123 4.66 -5.32 -8.74
C SER A 123 3.49 -5.65 -9.67
N ALA A 124 2.52 -6.47 -9.24
CA ALA A 124 1.30 -6.72 -10.01
C ALA A 124 0.35 -5.51 -10.07
N GLY A 125 0.59 -4.48 -9.24
CA GLY A 125 -0.27 -3.31 -9.11
C GLY A 125 -1.34 -3.52 -8.04
N GLY A 126 -2.40 -2.72 -8.13
CA GLY A 126 -3.53 -2.79 -7.21
C GLY A 126 -4.70 -1.90 -7.65
N PRO A 127 -5.74 -1.77 -6.82
CA PRO A 127 -6.91 -0.97 -7.14
C PRO A 127 -6.55 0.51 -7.25
N THR A 128 -7.35 1.22 -8.05
CA THR A 128 -7.18 2.64 -8.29
C THR A 128 -8.43 3.44 -7.92
N ALA A 129 -8.21 4.69 -7.50
CA ALA A 129 -9.25 5.70 -7.33
C ALA A 129 -8.88 6.94 -8.14
N THR A 130 -9.77 7.35 -9.04
CA THR A 130 -9.59 8.53 -9.87
C THR A 130 -10.42 9.68 -9.33
N VAL A 131 -9.79 10.83 -9.14
CA VAL A 131 -10.43 12.07 -8.67
C VAL A 131 -9.99 13.25 -9.52
N THR A 132 -10.88 14.20 -9.74
CA THR A 132 -10.54 15.48 -10.38
C THR A 132 -10.15 16.48 -9.30
N VAL A 133 -8.99 17.11 -9.46
CA VAL A 133 -8.46 18.15 -8.57
C VAL A 133 -8.56 19.50 -9.25
N ASN A 134 -9.14 20.45 -8.55
CA ASN A 134 -9.25 21.84 -9.00
C ASN A 134 -8.34 22.76 -8.18
N PRO A 135 -8.14 24.02 -8.61
CA PRO A 135 -7.53 25.01 -7.74
C PRO A 135 -8.28 25.08 -6.39
N GLY A 136 -7.53 25.07 -5.29
CA GLY A 136 -8.09 25.08 -3.94
C GLY A 136 -7.38 26.07 -3.03
N VAL A 137 -8.08 26.50 -1.99
CA VAL A 137 -7.50 27.28 -0.90
C VAL A 137 -7.62 26.44 0.39
N PRO A 138 -6.50 26.03 1.00
CA PRO A 138 -6.52 25.29 2.25
C PRO A 138 -6.98 26.21 3.39
N ILE A 139 -7.95 25.75 4.17
CA ILE A 139 -8.46 26.42 5.36
C ILE A 139 -8.47 25.42 6.52
N GLY A 140 -7.34 25.36 7.23
CA GLY A 140 -7.14 24.41 8.32
C GLY A 140 -7.26 22.96 7.82
N PRO A 141 -8.15 22.12 8.40
CA PRO A 141 -8.36 20.74 7.98
C PRO A 141 -9.27 20.58 6.76
N GLY A 142 -9.77 21.66 6.18
CA GLY A 142 -10.65 21.65 5.01
C GLY A 142 -10.07 22.44 3.83
N CYS A 143 -10.77 22.36 2.70
CA CYS A 143 -10.40 23.05 1.45
C CYS A 143 -11.63 23.73 0.85
N ILE A 144 -11.49 24.99 0.45
CA ILE A 144 -12.45 25.62 -0.46
C ILE A 144 -11.94 25.39 -1.87
N VAL A 145 -12.72 24.67 -2.67
CA VAL A 145 -12.33 24.24 -4.01
C VAL A 145 -13.08 25.07 -5.06
N ALA A 146 -12.32 25.61 -6.01
CA ALA A 146 -12.86 26.38 -7.11
C ALA A 146 -13.60 25.47 -8.11
N PRO A 147 -14.53 26.03 -8.93
CA PRO A 147 -15.20 25.30 -10.00
C PRO A 147 -14.27 24.64 -11.00
#